data_AF-A0A971K745-F1
#
_entry.id   AF-A0A971K745-F1
#
_cell.length_a   1.000
_cell.length_b   1.000
_cell.length_c   1.000
_cell.angle_alpha   90.00
_cell.angle_beta   90.00
_cell.angle_gamma   90.00
#
_symmetry.space_group_name_H-M   'P 1'
#
loop_
_entity.id
_entity.type
_entity.pdbx_description
1 polymer ?
#
loop_
_entity_poly.entity_id
_entity_poly.type
_entity_poly.pdbx_seq_one_letter_code
_entity_poly.pdbx_strand_id
1 'polypeptide(L)'
;MIYFTSDLHLGHANAIKLCRRPFSCVEEMDETLIANWNERVTNGDTVYILGDLLFRNQAPTESYLDRLKGKKHLITGNHDRK
;
A
#
# COMPACT_ATOMS: atom_id res chain seq x y z
N MET A 1 4.56 12.67 -13.36
CA MET A 1 3.70 11.64 -13.98
C MET A 1 2.50 11.38 -13.08
N ILE A 2 1.39 10.88 -13.64
CA ILE A 2 0.23 10.41 -12.87
C ILE A 2 0.21 8.88 -12.90
N TYR A 3 0.10 8.26 -11.73
CA TYR A 3 -0.06 6.82 -11.58
C TYR A 3 -1.37 6.49 -10.87
N PHE A 4 -1.82 5.26 -11.08
CA PHE A 4 -3.01 4.70 -10.45
C PHE A 4 -2.67 3.32 -9.89
N THR A 5 -3.16 3.02 -8.70
CA THR A 5 -3.10 1.70 -8.09
C THR A 5 -4.25 1.53 -7.11
N SER A 6 -4.44 0.33 -6.58
CA SER A 6 -5.52 -0.01 -5.65
C SER A 6 -5.15 -1.24 -4.83
N ASP A 7 -5.85 -1.47 -3.73
CA ASP A 7 -5.87 -2.74 -2.99
C ASP A 7 -4.47 -3.19 -2.53
N LEU A 8 -3.63 -2.25 -2.10
CA LEU A 8 -2.29 -2.59 -1.61
C LEU A 8 -2.37 -3.46 -0.35
N HIS A 9 -3.39 -3.27 0.50
CA HIS A 9 -3.59 -4.03 1.73
C HIS A 9 -2.31 -4.15 2.58
N LEU A 10 -1.56 -3.06 2.71
CA LEU A 10 -0.33 -3.04 3.51
C LEU A 10 -0.66 -3.40 4.97
N GLY A 11 0.19 -4.22 5.58
CA GLY A 11 0.01 -4.74 6.93
C GLY A 11 -1.09 -5.82 7.08
N HIS A 12 -1.75 -6.24 5.99
CA HIS A 12 -2.82 -7.23 6.05
C HIS A 12 -2.28 -8.66 5.84
N ALA A 13 -1.80 -9.31 6.90
CA ALA A 13 -1.25 -10.67 6.81
C ALA A 13 -2.21 -11.69 6.16
N ASN A 14 -3.52 -11.59 6.42
CA ASN A 14 -4.50 -12.50 5.83
C ASN A 14 -4.70 -12.29 4.32
N ALA A 15 -4.36 -11.11 3.76
CA ALA A 15 -4.44 -10.86 2.32
C ALA A 15 -3.56 -11.82 1.51
N ILE A 16 -2.45 -12.28 2.09
CA ILE A 16 -1.56 -13.27 1.45
C ILE A 16 -2.32 -14.53 1.11
N LYS A 17 -3.04 -15.10 2.09
CA LYS A 17 -3.82 -16.32 1.90
C LYS A 17 -5.10 -16.06 1.09
N LEU A 18 -5.84 -15.00 1.42
CA LEU A 18 -7.15 -14.71 0.83
C LEU A 18 -7.04 -14.34 -0.66
N CYS A 19 -6.03 -13.55 -1.02
CA CYS A 19 -5.78 -13.09 -2.39
C CYS A 19 -4.71 -13.90 -3.12
N ARG A 20 -4.18 -14.98 -2.51
CA ARG A 20 -3.12 -15.83 -3.06
C ARG A 20 -1.87 -15.04 -3.47
N ARG A 21 -1.46 -14.08 -2.64
CA ARG A 21 -0.24 -13.31 -2.91
C ARG A 21 0.98 -14.19 -2.69
N PRO A 22 2.03 -14.07 -3.51
CA PRO A 22 3.20 -14.97 -3.48
C PRO A 22 4.21 -14.56 -2.41
N PHE A 23 3.77 -14.42 -1.16
CA PHE A 23 4.61 -14.01 -0.04
C PHE A 23 4.50 -14.99 1.13
N SER A 24 5.57 -15.15 1.88
CA SER A 24 5.62 -16.02 3.04
C SER A 24 5.10 -15.34 4.32
N CYS A 25 5.30 -14.02 4.43
CA CYS A 25 4.81 -13.21 5.55
C CYS A 25 4.45 -11.77 5.12
N VAL A 26 3.78 -11.04 6.04
CA VAL A 26 3.30 -9.68 5.77
C VAL A 26 4.43 -8.67 5.63
N GLU A 27 5.52 -8.88 6.37
CA GLU A 27 6.71 -8.04 6.31
C GLU A 27 7.35 -8.12 4.92
N GLU A 28 7.52 -9.34 4.38
CA GLU A 28 8.06 -9.56 3.03
C GLU A 28 7.19 -8.89 1.96
N MET A 29 5.87 -9.04 2.09
CA MET A 29 4.90 -8.42 1.18
C MET A 29 5.00 -6.90 1.22
N ASP A 30 4.95 -6.30 2.41
CA ASP A 30 4.97 -4.86 2.60
C ASP A 30 6.27 -4.24 2.05
N GLU A 31 7.42 -4.82 2.38
CA GLU A 31 8.72 -4.36 1.90
C GLU A 31 8.83 -4.44 0.37
N THR A 32 8.34 -5.54 -0.22
CA THR A 32 8.36 -5.72 -1.68
C THR A 32 7.46 -4.69 -2.38
N LEU A 33 6.24 -4.47 -1.89
CA LEU A 33 5.31 -3.50 -2.47
C LEU A 33 5.84 -2.07 -2.36
N ILE A 34 6.43 -1.72 -1.21
CA ILE A 34 7.06 -0.40 -0.99
C ILE A 34 8.26 -0.20 -1.91
N ALA A 35 9.11 -1.22 -2.07
CA ALA A 35 10.26 -1.17 -2.97
C ALA A 35 9.83 -0.94 -4.43
N ASN A 36 8.87 -1.74 -4.92
CA ASN A 36 8.34 -1.62 -6.28
C ASN A 36 7.71 -0.24 -6.53
N TRP A 37 6.96 0.28 -5.55
CA TRP A 37 6.43 1.64 -5.60
C TRP A 37 7.55 2.66 -5.77
N ASN A 38 8.58 2.58 -4.92
CA ASN A 38 9.65 3.57 -4.85
C ASN A 38 10.69 3.49 -5.96
N GLU A 39 10.73 2.37 -6.68
CA GLU A 39 11.48 2.19 -7.92
C GLU A 39 10.85 3.00 -9.07
N ARG A 40 9.52 3.10 -9.10
CA ARG A 40 8.79 3.75 -10.20
C ARG A 40 8.38 5.21 -9.91
N VAL A 41 8.04 5.51 -8.65
CA VAL A 41 7.44 6.78 -8.24
C VAL A 41 8.49 7.68 -7.58
N THR A 42 8.50 8.94 -7.96
CA THR A 42 9.31 10.01 -7.34
C THR A 42 8.43 10.97 -6.54
N ASN A 43 9.03 11.82 -5.71
CA ASN A 43 8.28 12.83 -4.95
C ASN A 43 7.66 13.94 -5.82
N GLY A 44 8.04 14.06 -7.08
CA GLY A 44 7.39 14.95 -8.06
C GLY A 44 6.17 14.34 -8.74
N ASP A 45 5.90 13.04 -8.54
CA ASP A 45 4.78 12.34 -9.15
C ASP A 45 3.51 12.40 -8.31
N THR A 46 2.37 12.19 -8.95
CA THR A 46 1.06 12.05 -8.30
C THR A 46 0.56 10.63 -8.44
N VAL A 47 0.08 10.05 -7.34
CA VAL A 47 -0.48 8.69 -7.33
C VAL A 47 -1.88 8.72 -6.76
N TYR A 48 -2.85 8.25 -7.55
CA TYR A 48 -4.21 8.00 -7.09
C TYR A 48 -4.31 6.55 -6.62
N ILE A 49 -4.76 6.38 -5.38
CA ILE A 49 -4.94 5.08 -4.73
C ILE A 49 -6.44 4.84 -4.63
N LEU A 50 -6.97 3.84 -5.33
CA LEU A 50 -8.40 3.60 -5.51
C LEU A 50 -9.00 2.70 -4.42
N GLY A 51 -8.49 2.82 -3.19
CA GLY A 51 -9.01 2.17 -2.00
C GLY A 51 -8.15 1.06 -1.45
N ASP A 52 -8.51 0.64 -0.23
CA ASP A 52 -7.98 -0.52 0.49
C ASP A 52 -6.45 -0.51 0.59
N LEU A 53 -5.92 0.64 1.02
CA LEU A 53 -4.49 0.90 1.10
C LEU A 53 -3.85 0.13 2.26
N LEU A 54 -4.46 0.21 3.44
CA LEU A 54 -3.97 -0.35 4.70
C LEU A 54 -5.11 -1.10 5.40
N PHE A 55 -4.80 -2.17 6.13
CA PHE A 55 -5.81 -2.86 6.92
C PHE A 55 -5.25 -3.49 8.19
N ARG A 56 -5.72 -3.03 9.35
CA ARG A 56 -5.44 -3.59 10.69
C ARG A 56 -3.96 -3.94 10.92
N ASN A 57 -3.06 -3.04 10.55
CA ASN A 57 -1.64 -3.24 10.83
C ASN A 57 -1.37 -3.08 12.36
N GLN A 58 -0.17 -3.47 12.78
CA GLN A 58 0.28 -3.22 14.16
C GLN A 58 0.99 -1.87 14.32
N ALA A 59 1.50 -1.29 13.22
CA ALA A 59 2.23 -0.02 13.21
C ALA A 59 1.32 1.17 12.86
N PRO A 60 1.65 2.42 13.17
CA PRO A 60 0.80 3.55 12.77
C PRO A 60 0.62 3.64 11.24
N THR A 61 -0.51 4.16 10.76
CA THR A 61 -0.75 4.39 9.32
C THR A 61 0.34 5.29 8.71
N GLU A 62 0.76 6.29 9.47
CA GLU A 62 1.78 7.26 9.11
C GLU A 62 3.12 6.58 8.78
N SER A 63 3.47 5.50 9.49
CA SER A 63 4.75 4.81 9.26
C SER A 63 4.83 4.14 7.89
N TYR A 64 3.69 3.84 7.26
CA TYR A 64 3.64 3.34 5.89
C TYR A 64 3.61 4.48 4.87
N LEU A 65 2.81 5.52 5.12
CA LEU A 65 2.65 6.63 4.19
C LEU A 65 3.95 7.41 3.97
N ASP A 66 4.76 7.57 5.01
CA ASP A 66 6.06 8.25 4.95
C ASP A 66 7.08 7.50 4.09
N ARG A 67 6.91 6.19 3.94
CA ARG A 67 7.82 5.33 3.16
C ARG A 67 7.50 5.29 1.67
N LEU A 68 6.30 5.68 1.27
CA LEU A 68 5.87 5.69 -0.12
C LEU A 68 6.21 7.05 -0.75
N LYS A 69 6.92 7.09 -1.87
CA LYS A 69 7.20 8.34 -2.59
C LYS A 69 5.96 8.92 -3.27
N GLY A 70 6.01 10.20 -3.60
CA GLY A 70 4.99 10.88 -4.41
C GLY A 70 3.85 11.51 -3.62
N LYS A 71 3.09 12.36 -4.30
CA LYS A 71 1.87 12.99 -3.79
C LYS A 71 0.71 12.02 -3.93
N LYS A 72 0.16 11.57 -2.79
CA LYS A 72 -0.82 10.49 -2.73
C LYS A 72 -2.22 11.06 -2.58
N HIS A 73 -3.15 10.57 -3.39
CA HIS A 73 -4.57 10.86 -3.28
C HIS A 73 -5.32 9.55 -3.06
N LEU A 74 -5.82 9.35 -1.84
CA LEU A 74 -6.61 8.17 -1.49
C LEU A 74 -8.09 8.42 -1.80
N ILE A 75 -8.67 7.56 -2.62
CA ILE A 75 -10.12 7.42 -2.76
C ILE A 75 -10.50 6.23 -1.87
N THR A 76 -11.14 6.51 -0.73
CA THR A 76 -11.36 5.49 0.32
C THR A 76 -12.16 4.29 -0.19
N GLY A 77 -11.62 3.09 0.02
CA GLY A 77 -12.32 1.82 -0.13
C GLY A 77 -13.10 1.43 1.12
N ASN A 78 -13.67 0.23 1.11
CA ASN A 78 -14.47 -0.27 2.23
C ASN A 78 -13.63 -0.73 3.42
N HIS A 79 -12.35 -1.03 3.23
CA HIS A 79 -11.43 -1.39 4.30
C HIS A 79 -10.74 -0.18 4.95
N ASP A 80 -10.72 1.00 4.31
CA ASP A 80 -10.05 2.22 4.82
C ASP A 80 -10.83 2.98 5.91
N ARG A 81 -12.12 2.66 6.10
CA ARG A 81 -13.02 3.37 7.03
C ARG A 81 -13.15 2.70 8.41
N LYS A 82 -12.35 1.66 8.67
CA LYS A 82 -12.42 0.83 9.88
C LYS A 82 -11.13 0.90 10.65
#